data_AF-A0A2A6BSS9-F1
#
_entry.id   AF-A0A2A6BSS9-F1
#
_cell.length_a   1.000
_cell.length_b   1.000
_cell.length_c   1.000
_cell.angle_alpha   90.00
_cell.angle_beta   90.00
_cell.angle_gamma   90.00
#
_symmetry.space_group_name_H-M   'P 1'
#
loop_
_entity.id
_entity.type
_entity.pdbx_description
1 polymer ?
#
loop_
_entity_poly.entity_id
_entity_poly.type
_entity_poly.pdbx_seq_one_letter_code
_entity_poly.pdbx_strand_id
1 'polypeptide(L)'
;MGPILDNEQNEELKVGSPTNFILLGLSSLSESYETVKEAFGAVFQQVNDLYGTSITVKVQSVEVILTIRIKCGGDLKAVCMMMGHAGASSKMMCPICETTKPLMKSWDTWKQTPYRSDYVTGEKNISRPPLMPNLKSTDICVPIVHVLTGLTKKGMIVLEKKLMGEALDWDDEKEEELREASRLLKYSTDGLKSIRDFKSKVIEVSNLLINQSKNPKVLSNQACSKYCLYDELSHDTTLDWDQSPCSYCSKANHVLCTHNWDAELLSTINTDGFICIDCSGTTIDDLIGKDRQCIENLEEQENEFMELAMHYDGEWKLLSTHESRTTSRLVEELKQMRIASGVYPRYYYDDLVGADARRLTMPENAARLWGLVEDEQVRNFGISLFGTLYELFNLLTTEFQSAEQKVQFGYLVERMQQLWATINPTETVPLKMHALTHLREMMSREGHAGREIETIEHVHRCLNILWPKYASVTPLSHRLFIIVSRFNSRNSLSL
;
A
#
# COMPACT_ATOMS: atom_id res chain seq x y z
N MET A 1 22.64 47.90 -3.73
CA MET A 1 22.48 46.80 -2.74
C MET A 1 20.99 46.54 -2.62
N GLY A 2 20.47 45.69 -3.50
CA GLY A 2 19.07 45.25 -3.46
C GLY A 2 18.95 44.04 -2.53
N PRO A 3 17.81 43.84 -1.87
CA PRO A 3 17.63 42.75 -0.93
C PRO A 3 17.60 41.41 -1.68
N ILE A 4 18.32 40.44 -1.11
CA ILE A 4 18.27 39.03 -1.45
C ILE A 4 16.87 38.55 -1.02
N LEU A 5 16.05 38.15 -2.00
CA LEU A 5 14.85 37.37 -1.73
C LEU A 5 15.29 35.93 -1.52
N ASP A 6 15.09 35.44 -0.30
CA ASP A 6 15.33 34.06 0.08
C ASP A 6 14.46 33.10 -0.75
N ASN A 7 15.12 32.06 -1.26
CA ASN A 7 14.57 30.93 -2.00
C ASN A 7 13.79 29.99 -1.06
N GLU A 8 12.63 30.40 -0.57
CA GLU A 8 11.70 29.51 0.14
C GLU A 8 10.34 29.49 -0.57
N GLN A 9 10.25 28.87 -1.75
CA GLN A 9 8.95 28.46 -2.34
C GLN A 9 9.06 27.54 -3.57
N ASN A 10 10.03 26.63 -3.62
CA ASN A 10 10.03 25.51 -4.56
C ASN A 10 10.24 24.20 -3.80
N GLU A 11 9.21 23.74 -3.06
CA GLU A 11 9.09 22.31 -2.82
C GLU A 11 8.75 21.67 -4.16
N GLU A 12 9.76 21.10 -4.82
CA GLU A 12 9.53 20.20 -5.96
C GLU A 12 8.51 19.14 -5.53
N LEU A 13 7.37 19.09 -6.22
CA LEU A 13 6.36 18.04 -6.08
C LEU A 13 7.04 16.68 -6.19
N LYS A 14 7.30 16.05 -5.05
CA LYS A 14 7.98 14.76 -5.01
C LYS A 14 7.01 13.71 -5.55
N VAL A 15 7.20 13.34 -6.81
CA VAL A 15 6.44 12.28 -7.49
C VAL A 15 6.48 11.01 -6.62
N GLY A 16 5.31 10.62 -6.09
CA GLY A 16 5.14 9.46 -5.22
C GLY A 16 5.04 9.70 -3.71
N SER A 17 4.78 10.93 -3.27
CA SER A 17 4.37 11.19 -1.89
C SER A 17 2.90 10.77 -1.67
N PRO A 18 2.54 10.13 -0.53
CA PRO A 18 1.14 9.90 -0.17
C PRO A 18 0.34 11.20 0.00
N THR A 19 1.01 12.35 0.15
CA THR A 19 0.38 13.67 0.21
C THR A 19 -0.20 14.14 -1.11
N ASN A 20 0.16 13.49 -2.23
CA ASN A 20 -0.32 13.85 -3.57
C ASN A 20 -1.56 13.03 -3.99
N PHE A 21 -2.15 12.27 -3.06
CA PHE A 21 -3.30 11.42 -3.33
C PHE A 21 -4.59 12.03 -2.81
N ILE A 22 -5.67 11.91 -3.57
CA ILE A 22 -7.02 12.16 -3.08
C ILE A 22 -7.70 10.80 -2.96
N LEU A 23 -8.13 10.46 -1.75
CA LEU A 23 -8.85 9.22 -1.50
C LEU A 23 -10.31 9.38 -1.92
N LEU A 24 -10.70 8.69 -3.00
CA LEU A 24 -12.05 8.74 -3.56
C LEU A 24 -13.01 7.72 -2.93
N GLY A 25 -12.48 6.66 -2.33
CA GLY A 25 -13.29 5.62 -1.70
C GLY A 25 -12.47 4.62 -0.90
N LEU A 26 -13.07 4.08 0.15
CA LEU A 26 -12.52 3.04 1.01
C LEU A 26 -13.62 2.03 1.34
N SER A 27 -13.31 0.74 1.25
CA SER A 27 -14.26 -0.35 1.53
C SER A 27 -13.60 -1.38 2.43
N SER A 28 -14.40 -2.01 3.29
CA SER A 28 -13.99 -3.15 4.11
C SER A 28 -14.46 -4.49 3.54
N LEU A 29 -15.13 -4.49 2.39
CA LEU A 29 -15.59 -5.72 1.74
C LEU A 29 -14.40 -6.53 1.22
N SER A 30 -14.60 -7.83 1.04
CA SER A 30 -13.62 -8.69 0.38
C SER A 30 -13.34 -8.20 -1.05
N GLU A 31 -12.13 -8.43 -1.56
CA GLU A 31 -11.71 -7.93 -2.87
C GLU A 31 -12.16 -8.89 -3.99
N SER A 32 -13.34 -8.61 -4.57
CA SER A 32 -13.91 -9.32 -5.72
C SER A 32 -14.52 -8.33 -6.72
N TYR A 33 -14.75 -8.76 -7.96
CA TYR A 33 -15.39 -7.90 -8.96
C TYR A 33 -16.75 -7.38 -8.48
N GLU A 34 -17.55 -8.28 -7.92
CA GLU A 34 -18.92 -8.01 -7.47
C GLU A 34 -18.93 -7.01 -6.31
N THR A 35 -18.08 -7.20 -5.30
CA THR A 35 -17.99 -6.30 -4.13
C THR A 35 -17.35 -4.94 -4.46
N VAL A 36 -16.36 -4.90 -5.36
CA VAL A 36 -15.74 -3.65 -5.83
C VAL A 36 -16.76 -2.86 -6.66
N LYS A 37 -17.54 -3.52 -7.51
CA LYS A 37 -18.62 -2.89 -8.27
C LYS A 37 -19.71 -2.35 -7.35
N GLU A 38 -20.10 -3.12 -6.34
CA GLU A 38 -21.10 -2.70 -5.35
C GLU A 38 -20.62 -1.47 -4.57
N ALA A 39 -19.40 -1.50 -4.05
CA ALA A 39 -18.86 -0.42 -3.22
C ALA A 39 -18.53 0.86 -4.01
N PHE A 40 -18.01 0.73 -5.24
CA PHE A 40 -17.42 1.86 -5.97
C PHE A 40 -18.08 2.15 -7.33
N GLY A 41 -19.18 1.48 -7.66
CA GLY A 41 -19.86 1.64 -8.96
C GLY A 41 -20.19 3.09 -9.32
N ALA A 42 -20.67 3.88 -8.36
CA ALA A 42 -20.97 5.30 -8.57
C ALA A 42 -19.69 6.12 -8.83
N VAL A 43 -18.59 5.81 -8.15
CA VAL A 43 -17.28 6.47 -8.37
C VAL A 43 -16.75 6.12 -9.76
N PHE A 44 -16.81 4.85 -10.17
CA PHE A 44 -16.42 4.46 -11.52
C PHE A 44 -17.24 5.18 -12.59
N GLN A 45 -18.55 5.32 -12.39
CA GLN A 45 -19.38 6.07 -13.33
C GLN A 45 -18.92 7.52 -13.48
N GLN A 46 -18.69 8.22 -12.36
CA GLN A 46 -18.18 9.61 -12.39
C GLN A 46 -16.83 9.71 -13.10
N VAL A 47 -15.91 8.78 -12.82
CA VAL A 47 -14.59 8.72 -13.47
C VAL A 47 -14.73 8.46 -14.98
N ASN A 48 -15.62 7.56 -15.37
CA ASN A 48 -15.88 7.25 -16.78
C ASN A 48 -16.48 8.43 -17.53
N ASP A 49 -17.36 9.20 -16.89
CA ASP A 49 -17.98 10.40 -17.45
C ASP A 49 -16.98 11.55 -17.64
N LEU A 50 -15.90 11.58 -16.86
CA LEU A 50 -14.83 12.57 -16.98
C LEU A 50 -13.85 12.26 -18.12
N TYR A 51 -13.67 10.99 -18.50
CA TYR A 51 -12.65 10.59 -19.49
C TYR A 51 -12.90 11.22 -20.86
N GLY A 52 -11.90 11.94 -21.39
CA GLY A 52 -11.99 12.59 -22.69
C GLY A 52 -12.82 13.87 -22.70
N THR A 53 -13.37 14.30 -21.56
CA THR A 53 -14.05 15.59 -21.45
C THR A 53 -13.04 16.74 -21.53
N SER A 54 -13.46 17.84 -22.15
CA SER A 54 -12.68 19.08 -22.17
C SER A 54 -13.22 20.04 -21.13
N ILE A 55 -12.35 20.47 -20.21
CA ILE A 55 -12.65 21.49 -19.21
C ILE A 55 -11.95 22.79 -19.60
N THR A 56 -12.62 23.91 -19.38
CA THR A 56 -11.99 25.23 -19.52
C THR A 56 -11.59 25.69 -18.14
N VAL A 57 -10.29 25.86 -17.94
CA VAL A 57 -9.73 26.38 -16.68
C VAL A 57 -9.12 27.75 -16.93
N LYS A 58 -9.30 28.64 -15.96
CA LYS A 58 -8.66 29.95 -16.00
C LYS A 58 -7.34 29.86 -15.24
N VAL A 59 -6.24 29.80 -15.98
CA VAL A 59 -4.89 29.87 -15.40
C VAL A 59 -4.46 31.32 -15.48
N GLN A 60 -4.45 31.99 -14.32
CA GLN A 60 -4.28 33.44 -14.22
C GLN A 60 -5.37 34.23 -14.98
N SER A 61 -5.03 34.85 -16.11
CA SER A 61 -5.93 35.62 -16.97
C SER A 61 -6.22 34.94 -18.32
N VAL A 62 -5.66 33.75 -18.56
CA VAL A 62 -5.82 33.02 -19.82
C VAL A 62 -6.76 31.84 -19.61
N GLU A 63 -7.75 31.71 -20.50
CA GLU A 63 -8.58 30.51 -20.57
C GLU A 63 -7.82 29.42 -21.33
N VAL A 64 -7.62 28.29 -20.65
CA VAL A 64 -6.95 27.12 -21.20
C VAL A 64 -7.96 25.98 -21.24
N ILE A 65 -8.11 25.37 -22.41
CA ILE A 65 -8.93 24.17 -22.58
C ILE A 65 -8.03 22.96 -22.35
N LEU A 66 -8.37 22.16 -21.35
CA LEU A 66 -7.67 20.93 -21.00
C LEU A 66 -8.58 19.74 -21.27
N THR A 67 -8.06 18.70 -21.93
CA THR A 67 -8.77 17.43 -22.08
C THR A 67 -8.32 16.47 -20.99
N ILE A 68 -9.27 15.95 -20.21
CA ILE A 68 -9.01 15.01 -19.13
C ILE A 68 -8.63 13.66 -19.74
N ARG A 69 -7.47 13.13 -19.33
CA ARG A 69 -7.05 11.75 -19.58
C ARG A 69 -6.93 11.02 -18.25
N ILE A 70 -7.32 9.75 -18.26
CA ILE A 70 -7.27 8.90 -17.06
C ILE A 70 -6.32 7.74 -17.37
N LYS A 71 -5.37 7.54 -16.47
CA LYS A 71 -4.49 6.37 -16.45
C LYS A 71 -4.94 5.44 -15.35
N CYS A 72 -4.98 4.15 -15.64
CA CYS A 72 -5.38 3.13 -14.68
C CYS A 72 -4.14 2.46 -14.10
N GLY A 73 -4.08 2.44 -12.77
CA GLY A 73 -2.97 1.89 -12.01
C GLY A 73 -3.45 1.01 -10.87
N GLY A 74 -2.58 0.09 -10.44
CA GLY A 74 -2.86 -0.89 -9.40
C GLY A 74 -2.10 -2.17 -9.68
N ASP A 75 -2.19 -3.15 -8.78
CA ASP A 75 -1.66 -4.48 -9.09
C ASP A 75 -2.40 -5.09 -10.30
N LEU A 76 -1.81 -6.13 -10.91
CA LEU A 76 -2.40 -6.72 -12.12
C LEU A 76 -3.74 -7.42 -11.88
N LYS A 77 -4.06 -7.80 -10.64
CA LYS A 77 -5.34 -8.40 -10.26
C LYS A 77 -6.44 -7.32 -10.28
N ALA A 78 -6.17 -6.17 -9.66
CA ALA A 78 -7.03 -5.00 -9.69
C ALA A 78 -7.25 -4.52 -11.13
N VAL A 79 -6.18 -4.43 -11.95
CA VAL A 79 -6.31 -4.07 -13.37
C VAL A 79 -7.19 -5.06 -14.13
N CYS A 80 -6.99 -6.38 -13.93
CA CYS A 80 -7.87 -7.38 -14.55
C CYS A 80 -9.33 -7.18 -14.14
N MET A 81 -9.59 -6.87 -12.87
CA MET A 81 -10.93 -6.62 -12.34
C MET A 81 -11.59 -5.38 -12.96
N MET A 82 -10.85 -4.26 -13.05
CA MET A 82 -11.32 -3.03 -13.68
C MET A 82 -11.69 -3.23 -15.14
N MET A 83 -10.96 -4.11 -15.84
CA MET A 83 -11.22 -4.44 -17.24
C MET A 83 -12.18 -5.61 -17.46
N GLY A 84 -12.71 -6.21 -16.39
CA GLY A 84 -13.57 -7.41 -16.48
C GLY A 84 -12.87 -8.65 -17.03
N HIS A 85 -11.53 -8.67 -17.02
CA HIS A 85 -10.69 -9.73 -17.56
C HIS A 85 -10.60 -10.92 -16.59
N ALA A 86 -10.65 -12.15 -17.12
CA ALA A 86 -10.61 -13.39 -16.34
C ALA A 86 -9.24 -13.70 -15.67
N GLY A 87 -8.35 -12.72 -15.56
CA GLY A 87 -7.05 -12.86 -14.90
C GLY A 87 -6.03 -13.76 -15.60
N ALA A 88 -4.98 -14.09 -14.85
CA ALA A 88 -3.80 -14.79 -15.33
C ALA A 88 -4.02 -16.28 -15.65
N SER A 89 -5.08 -16.91 -15.14
CA SER A 89 -5.41 -18.31 -15.43
C SER A 89 -5.97 -18.50 -16.85
N SER A 90 -6.43 -17.41 -17.47
CA SER A 90 -7.15 -17.44 -18.73
C SER A 90 -6.24 -17.72 -19.95
N LYS A 91 -6.81 -18.25 -21.04
CA LYS A 91 -6.11 -18.51 -22.34
C LYS A 91 -5.41 -17.26 -22.93
N MET A 92 -6.08 -16.11 -22.87
CA MET A 92 -5.59 -14.79 -23.26
C MET A 92 -5.15 -14.07 -21.99
N MET A 93 -3.88 -14.16 -21.62
CA MET A 93 -3.44 -13.86 -20.26
C MET A 93 -3.38 -12.37 -19.92
N CYS A 94 -3.26 -11.48 -20.92
CA CYS A 94 -2.96 -10.06 -20.71
C CYS A 94 -4.21 -9.16 -20.84
N PRO A 95 -4.46 -8.25 -19.88
CA PRO A 95 -5.51 -7.24 -20.00
C PRO A 95 -5.12 -6.08 -20.94
N ILE A 96 -3.87 -5.97 -21.39
CA ILE A 96 -3.38 -4.86 -22.23
C ILE A 96 -3.36 -5.24 -23.72
N CYS A 97 -2.92 -6.46 -24.05
CA CYS A 97 -2.80 -6.93 -25.43
C CYS A 97 -3.42 -8.30 -25.66
N GLU A 98 -3.51 -8.68 -26.93
CA GLU A 98 -4.08 -9.94 -27.38
C GLU A 98 -3.03 -11.06 -27.46
N THR A 99 -2.47 -11.44 -26.31
CA THR A 99 -1.51 -12.56 -26.22
C THR A 99 -2.11 -13.80 -25.59
N THR A 100 -1.71 -14.96 -26.09
CA THR A 100 -1.85 -16.25 -25.42
C THR A 100 -0.66 -16.49 -24.46
N LYS A 101 -0.59 -17.68 -23.85
CA LYS A 101 0.51 -18.13 -22.97
C LYS A 101 1.58 -18.90 -23.74
N PRO A 102 2.59 -18.24 -24.35
CA PRO A 102 3.68 -18.97 -24.99
C PRO A 102 4.52 -19.73 -23.96
N LEU A 103 5.19 -20.78 -24.42
CA LEU A 103 6.28 -21.40 -23.65
C LEU A 103 7.45 -20.41 -23.54
N MET A 104 8.15 -20.42 -22.40
CA MET A 104 9.26 -19.51 -22.13
C MET A 104 10.30 -19.56 -23.26
N LYS A 105 10.68 -20.76 -23.72
CA LYS A 105 11.68 -20.97 -24.78
C LYS A 105 11.29 -20.42 -26.16
N SER A 106 10.00 -20.29 -26.45
CA SER A 106 9.48 -19.85 -27.75
C SER A 106 8.97 -18.41 -27.71
N TRP A 107 9.11 -17.74 -26.57
CA TRP A 107 8.61 -16.39 -26.39
C TRP A 107 9.59 -15.36 -26.95
N ASP A 108 9.12 -14.62 -27.95
CA ASP A 108 9.83 -13.49 -28.51
C ASP A 108 9.47 -12.22 -27.72
N THR A 109 10.45 -11.68 -26.99
CA THR A 109 10.31 -10.46 -26.15
C THR A 109 10.32 -9.16 -26.97
N TRP A 110 10.67 -9.24 -28.26
CA TRP A 110 10.68 -8.10 -29.19
C TRP A 110 9.42 -8.04 -30.06
N LYS A 111 8.69 -9.15 -30.17
CA LYS A 111 7.42 -9.19 -30.88
C LYS A 111 6.36 -8.31 -30.21
N GLN A 112 5.92 -7.28 -30.92
CA GLN A 112 4.75 -6.50 -30.53
C GLN A 112 3.49 -7.33 -30.72
N THR A 113 2.68 -7.39 -29.67
CA THR A 113 1.36 -7.98 -29.72
C THR A 113 0.34 -6.87 -29.84
N PRO A 114 -0.69 -6.99 -30.70
CA PRO A 114 -1.70 -5.96 -30.83
C PRO A 114 -2.35 -5.61 -29.49
N TYR A 115 -2.41 -4.30 -29.20
CA TYR A 115 -3.21 -3.80 -28.09
C TYR A 115 -4.67 -4.22 -28.24
N ARG A 116 -5.34 -4.46 -27.12
CA ARG A 116 -6.78 -4.69 -27.13
C ARG A 116 -7.49 -3.43 -27.61
N SER A 117 -8.35 -3.58 -28.59
CA SER A 117 -9.22 -2.52 -29.11
C SER A 117 -10.40 -2.22 -28.19
N ASP A 118 -10.90 -3.24 -27.49
CA ASP A 118 -12.09 -3.20 -26.65
C ASP A 118 -12.08 -4.28 -25.55
N TYR A 119 -13.08 -4.18 -24.66
CA TYR A 119 -13.30 -5.08 -23.53
C TYR A 119 -14.74 -5.62 -23.56
N VAL A 120 -15.07 -6.37 -24.62
CA VAL A 120 -16.41 -6.93 -24.84
C VAL A 120 -16.60 -8.23 -24.05
N THR A 121 -17.62 -8.28 -23.20
CA THR A 121 -17.94 -9.48 -22.40
C THR A 121 -18.22 -10.69 -23.29
N GLY A 122 -17.60 -11.82 -22.98
CA GLY A 122 -17.69 -13.07 -23.75
C GLY A 122 -16.58 -13.24 -24.78
N GLU A 123 -15.83 -12.18 -25.09
CA GLU A 123 -14.74 -12.21 -26.06
C GLU A 123 -13.38 -12.11 -25.38
N LYS A 124 -12.36 -12.73 -25.99
CA LYS A 124 -10.93 -12.57 -25.61
C LYS A 124 -10.68 -12.62 -24.09
N ASN A 125 -11.43 -13.48 -23.39
CA ASN A 125 -11.40 -13.73 -21.95
C ASN A 125 -11.87 -12.58 -21.04
N ILE A 126 -12.72 -11.70 -21.55
CA ILE A 126 -13.48 -10.76 -20.74
C ILE A 126 -14.72 -11.51 -20.21
N SER A 127 -14.71 -11.82 -18.92
CA SER A 127 -15.76 -12.62 -18.26
C SER A 127 -16.88 -11.77 -17.66
N ARG A 128 -16.60 -10.48 -17.43
CA ARG A 128 -17.51 -9.51 -16.80
C ARG A 128 -17.51 -8.20 -17.58
N PRO A 129 -18.55 -7.36 -17.45
CA PRO A 129 -18.50 -6.00 -17.97
C PRO A 129 -17.34 -5.21 -17.35
N PRO A 130 -16.55 -4.45 -18.12
CA PRO A 130 -15.50 -3.61 -17.54
C PRO A 130 -16.12 -2.54 -16.62
N LEU A 131 -15.46 -2.27 -15.49
CA LEU A 131 -15.81 -1.16 -14.60
C LEU A 131 -15.38 0.19 -15.19
N MET A 132 -14.36 0.17 -16.05
CA MET A 132 -13.87 1.31 -16.80
C MET A 132 -13.93 1.08 -18.32
N PRO A 133 -15.13 1.05 -18.94
CA PRO A 133 -15.33 0.71 -20.35
C PRO A 133 -14.64 1.67 -21.33
N ASN A 134 -14.45 2.94 -20.96
CA ASN A 134 -13.85 3.96 -21.83
C ASN A 134 -12.32 3.98 -21.78
N LEU A 135 -11.72 3.23 -20.85
CA LEU A 135 -10.27 3.20 -20.67
C LEU A 135 -9.61 2.47 -21.84
N LYS A 136 -8.64 3.13 -22.48
CA LYS A 136 -7.83 2.49 -23.52
C LYS A 136 -6.80 1.56 -22.90
N SER A 137 -6.50 0.46 -23.56
CA SER A 137 -5.44 -0.47 -23.16
C SER A 137 -4.07 0.21 -23.03
N THR A 138 -3.82 1.25 -23.82
CA THR A 138 -2.61 2.08 -23.73
C THR A 138 -2.52 2.91 -22.46
N ASP A 139 -3.65 3.21 -21.81
CA ASP A 139 -3.73 4.03 -20.59
C ASP A 139 -3.64 3.16 -19.31
N ILE A 140 -3.50 1.84 -19.46
CA ILE A 140 -3.18 0.92 -18.35
C ILE A 140 -1.69 1.00 -18.08
N CYS A 141 -1.35 1.27 -16.82
CA CYS A 141 0.03 1.30 -16.39
C CYS A 141 0.42 -0.02 -15.71
N VAL A 142 1.67 -0.42 -15.96
CA VAL A 142 2.22 -1.66 -15.41
C VAL A 142 2.82 -1.37 -14.03
N PRO A 143 2.41 -2.11 -12.98
CA PRO A 143 2.96 -1.94 -11.63
C PRO A 143 4.35 -2.59 -11.55
N ILE A 144 5.39 -1.82 -11.85
CA ILE A 144 6.80 -2.25 -11.97
C ILE A 144 7.31 -3.04 -10.76
N VAL A 145 7.35 -2.43 -9.58
CA VAL A 145 7.76 -3.04 -8.31
C VAL A 145 6.93 -4.28 -8.04
N HIS A 146 5.61 -4.27 -8.23
CA HIS A 146 4.79 -5.48 -8.00
C HIS A 146 5.09 -6.61 -9.00
N VAL A 147 5.37 -6.26 -10.25
CA VAL A 147 5.81 -7.19 -11.30
C VAL A 147 7.15 -7.80 -10.94
N LEU A 148 8.18 -6.98 -10.70
CA LEU A 148 9.53 -7.44 -10.38
C LEU A 148 9.55 -8.25 -9.08
N THR A 149 8.82 -7.80 -8.06
CA THR A 149 8.65 -8.55 -6.80
C THR A 149 8.06 -9.93 -7.05
N GLY A 150 7.04 -10.04 -7.89
CA GLY A 150 6.45 -11.34 -8.24
C GLY A 150 7.39 -12.23 -9.04
N LEU A 151 8.25 -11.66 -9.88
CA LEU A 151 9.29 -12.43 -10.57
C LEU A 151 10.37 -12.90 -9.60
N THR A 152 10.80 -12.08 -8.64
CA THR A 152 11.73 -12.51 -7.58
C THR A 152 11.13 -13.64 -6.74
N LYS A 153 9.85 -13.53 -6.31
CA LYS A 153 9.14 -14.61 -5.61
C LYS A 153 9.16 -15.91 -6.40
N LYS A 154 8.84 -15.83 -7.69
CA LYS A 154 8.86 -17.00 -8.57
C LYS A 154 10.27 -17.61 -8.69
N GLY A 155 11.30 -16.77 -8.74
CA GLY A 155 12.71 -17.21 -8.71
C GLY A 155 13.09 -17.91 -7.40
N MET A 156 12.57 -17.44 -6.26
CA MET A 156 12.76 -18.09 -4.96
C MET A 156 12.08 -19.47 -4.89
N ILE A 157 10.85 -19.60 -5.40
CA ILE A 157 10.16 -20.90 -5.50
C ILE A 157 10.98 -21.88 -6.36
N VAL A 158 11.56 -21.40 -7.46
CA VAL A 158 12.42 -22.23 -8.31
C VAL A 158 13.68 -22.66 -7.55
N LEU A 159 14.32 -21.74 -6.80
CA LEU A 159 15.47 -22.06 -5.95
C LEU A 159 15.10 -23.15 -4.92
N GLU A 160 14.00 -22.98 -4.20
CA GLU A 160 13.51 -23.96 -3.22
C GLU A 160 13.29 -25.34 -3.85
N LYS A 161 12.64 -25.40 -5.01
CA LYS A 161 12.46 -26.66 -5.77
C LYS A 161 13.78 -27.31 -6.16
N LYS A 162 14.81 -26.52 -6.50
CA LYS A 162 16.15 -27.05 -6.83
C LYS A 162 16.89 -27.56 -5.60
N LEU A 163 16.69 -26.94 -4.43
CA LEU A 163 17.28 -27.40 -3.16
C LEU A 163 16.60 -28.66 -2.62
N MET A 164 15.29 -28.80 -2.83
CA MET A 164 14.49 -29.94 -2.34
C MET A 164 14.49 -31.15 -3.27
N GLY A 165 14.96 -30.99 -4.52
CA GLY A 165 15.10 -32.08 -5.49
C GLY A 165 13.78 -32.80 -5.78
N GLU A 166 12.79 -32.14 -6.40
CA GLU A 166 11.48 -32.68 -6.82
C GLU A 166 10.67 -33.51 -5.77
N ALA A 167 11.15 -33.61 -4.52
CA ALA A 167 10.54 -34.41 -3.47
C ALA A 167 9.82 -33.49 -2.48
N LEU A 168 8.56 -33.17 -2.80
CA LEU A 168 7.45 -33.03 -1.86
C LEU A 168 6.20 -32.63 -2.65
N ASP A 169 5.14 -33.43 -2.53
CA ASP A 169 3.79 -32.95 -2.79
C ASP A 169 3.53 -31.79 -1.82
N TRP A 170 3.60 -30.58 -2.37
CA TRP A 170 3.33 -29.33 -1.68
C TRP A 170 1.83 -29.26 -1.40
N ASP A 171 1.44 -29.32 -0.12
CA ASP A 171 0.04 -29.28 0.31
C ASP A 171 -0.42 -27.82 0.40
N ASP A 172 -0.86 -27.26 -0.74
CA ASP A 172 -1.33 -25.87 -0.89
C ASP A 172 -2.39 -25.49 0.18
N GLU A 173 -3.17 -26.45 0.68
CA GLU A 173 -4.24 -26.24 1.66
C GLU A 173 -3.68 -25.92 3.06
N LYS A 174 -2.66 -26.65 3.52
CA LYS A 174 -2.01 -26.39 4.82
C LYS A 174 -1.19 -25.11 4.84
N GLU A 175 -0.59 -24.74 3.71
CA GLU A 175 0.10 -23.46 3.58
C GLU A 175 -0.88 -22.30 3.74
N GLU A 176 -2.07 -22.41 3.15
CA GLU A 176 -3.12 -21.41 3.29
C GLU A 176 -3.65 -21.30 4.73
N GLU A 177 -3.81 -22.44 5.44
CA GLU A 177 -4.17 -22.45 6.87
C GLU A 177 -3.11 -21.77 7.75
N LEU A 178 -1.83 -22.06 7.52
CA LEU A 178 -0.69 -21.40 8.20
C LEU A 178 -0.68 -19.89 7.95
N ARG A 179 -0.96 -19.47 6.71
CA ARG A 179 -1.05 -18.06 6.33
C ARG A 179 -2.19 -17.35 7.04
N GLU A 180 -3.37 -17.98 7.09
CA GLU A 180 -4.55 -17.39 7.71
C GLU A 180 -4.40 -17.25 9.22
N ALA A 181 -3.95 -18.31 9.91
CA ALA A 181 -3.68 -18.26 11.35
C ALA A 181 -2.66 -17.16 11.69
N SER A 182 -1.60 -17.03 10.88
CA SER A 182 -0.63 -15.96 11.05
C SER A 182 -1.24 -14.58 10.80
N ARG A 183 -2.04 -14.39 9.74
CA ARG A 183 -2.70 -13.10 9.43
C ARG A 183 -3.54 -12.60 10.61
N LEU A 184 -4.30 -13.49 11.22
CA LEU A 184 -5.17 -13.18 12.36
C LEU A 184 -4.39 -12.89 13.65
N LEU A 185 -3.23 -13.54 13.84
CA LEU A 185 -2.28 -13.19 14.91
C LEU A 185 -1.71 -11.77 14.75
N LYS A 186 -1.54 -11.25 13.52
CA LYS A 186 -1.15 -9.84 13.32
C LYS A 186 -2.20 -8.91 13.78
N TYR A 187 -3.40 -9.16 13.26
CA TYR A 187 -4.49 -8.25 13.41
C TYR A 187 -4.74 -8.03 14.90
N SER A 188 -4.68 -9.12 15.66
CA SER A 188 -4.76 -9.12 17.10
C SER A 188 -3.57 -8.41 17.77
N THR A 189 -2.32 -8.69 17.38
CA THR A 189 -1.13 -8.07 18.01
C THR A 189 -0.93 -6.58 17.68
N ASP A 190 -1.13 -6.17 16.42
CA ASP A 190 -1.04 -4.76 15.97
C ASP A 190 -2.21 -3.94 16.54
N GLY A 191 -3.42 -4.51 16.60
CA GLY A 191 -4.56 -3.90 17.26
C GLY A 191 -4.28 -3.69 18.76
N LEU A 192 -3.78 -4.71 19.44
CA LEU A 192 -3.38 -4.63 20.85
C LEU A 192 -2.35 -3.53 21.11
N LYS A 193 -1.30 -3.47 20.28
CA LYS A 193 -0.27 -2.42 20.38
C LYS A 193 -0.89 -1.03 20.18
N SER A 194 -1.72 -0.86 19.16
CA SER A 194 -2.34 0.43 18.86
C SER A 194 -3.27 0.90 19.97
N ILE A 195 -4.06 -0.01 20.56
CA ILE A 195 -4.92 0.27 21.72
C ILE A 195 -4.06 0.71 22.90
N ARG A 196 -2.98 0.00 23.22
CA ARG A 196 -2.05 0.35 24.31
C ARG A 196 -1.39 1.72 24.11
N ASP A 197 -0.90 1.98 22.90
CA ASP A 197 -0.28 3.26 22.54
C ASP A 197 -1.28 4.41 22.69
N PHE A 198 -2.53 4.22 22.25
CA PHE A 198 -3.58 5.23 22.37
C PHE A 198 -4.05 5.42 23.83
N LYS A 199 -4.31 4.34 24.55
CA LYS A 199 -4.65 4.35 25.98
C LYS A 199 -3.61 5.09 26.81
N SER A 200 -2.32 4.82 26.56
CA SER A 200 -1.21 5.49 27.24
C SER A 200 -1.24 7.01 27.03
N LYS A 201 -1.62 7.46 25.83
CA LYS A 201 -1.75 8.88 25.50
C LYS A 201 -2.96 9.54 26.16
N VAL A 202 -4.11 8.87 26.19
CA VAL A 202 -5.28 9.37 26.93
C VAL A 202 -4.94 9.53 28.41
N ILE A 203 -4.22 8.57 29.00
CA ILE A 203 -3.72 8.66 30.38
C ILE A 203 -2.76 9.84 30.56
N GLU A 204 -1.82 10.04 29.65
CA GLU A 204 -0.88 11.17 29.67
C GLU A 204 -1.61 12.52 29.64
N VAL A 205 -2.53 12.71 28.70
CA VAL A 205 -3.35 13.92 28.55
C VAL A 205 -4.20 14.15 29.80
N SER A 206 -4.83 13.10 30.33
CA SER A 206 -5.64 13.19 31.54
C SER A 206 -4.81 13.62 32.77
N ASN A 207 -3.60 13.07 32.91
CA ASN A 207 -2.67 13.44 33.98
C ASN A 207 -2.22 14.91 33.88
N LEU A 208 -1.96 15.39 32.66
CA LEU A 208 -1.61 16.79 32.42
C LEU A 208 -2.78 17.73 32.78
N LEU A 209 -4.01 17.37 32.40
CA LEU A 209 -5.20 18.13 32.77
C LEU A 209 -5.39 18.17 34.30
N ILE A 210 -5.23 17.04 34.99
CA ILE A 210 -5.27 16.96 36.46
C ILE A 210 -4.20 17.88 37.08
N ASN A 211 -2.99 17.91 36.53
CA ASN A 211 -1.92 18.76 37.04
C ASN A 211 -2.19 20.25 36.80
N GLN A 212 -2.75 20.62 35.64
CA GLN A 212 -3.14 22.00 35.32
C GLN A 212 -4.29 22.48 36.21
N SER A 213 -5.22 21.59 36.60
CA SER A 213 -6.30 21.90 37.55
C SER A 213 -5.78 22.27 38.95
N LYS A 214 -4.69 21.62 39.38
CA LYS A 214 -4.06 21.83 40.69
C LYS A 214 -3.12 23.04 40.70
N ASN A 215 -2.46 23.29 39.56
CA ASN A 215 -1.49 24.37 39.39
C ASN A 215 -1.75 25.13 38.09
N PRO A 216 -2.70 26.09 38.07
CA PRO A 216 -3.03 26.82 36.86
C PRO A 216 -1.83 27.68 36.41
N LYS A 217 -1.26 27.38 35.25
CA LYS A 217 -0.27 28.26 34.62
C LYS A 217 -0.99 29.33 33.80
N VAL A 218 -0.47 30.55 33.83
CA VAL A 218 -0.91 31.61 32.92
C VAL A 218 -0.31 31.32 31.54
N LEU A 219 -1.14 30.81 30.63
CA LEU A 219 -0.75 30.54 29.25
C LEU A 219 -0.53 31.86 28.49
N SER A 220 0.60 31.99 27.80
CA SER A 220 1.06 33.24 27.18
C SER A 220 0.42 33.53 25.81
N ASN A 221 -0.24 32.54 25.18
CA ASN A 221 -0.93 32.69 23.89
C ASN A 221 -2.33 32.03 23.94
N GLN A 222 -3.37 32.84 24.19
CA GLN A 222 -4.77 32.39 24.34
C GLN A 222 -5.48 32.15 22.99
N ALA A 223 -4.93 31.32 22.12
CA ALA A 223 -5.63 30.94 20.88
C ALA A 223 -6.76 29.91 21.11
N CYS A 224 -6.59 28.99 22.07
CA CYS A 224 -7.47 27.84 22.34
C CYS A 224 -8.36 28.05 23.59
N SER A 225 -8.35 27.11 24.56
CA SER A 225 -9.14 27.12 25.80
C SER A 225 -8.27 27.42 27.03
N LYS A 226 -8.91 27.68 28.18
CA LYS A 226 -8.21 27.83 29.48
C LYS A 226 -7.47 26.57 29.96
N TYR A 227 -7.73 25.42 29.34
CA TYR A 227 -7.10 24.12 29.61
C TYR A 227 -6.30 23.62 28.42
N CYS A 228 -5.74 24.55 27.63
CA CYS A 228 -4.89 24.17 26.50
C CYS A 228 -3.65 23.44 27.01
N LEU A 229 -3.31 22.33 26.35
CA LEU A 229 -2.13 21.49 26.63
C LEU A 229 -1.09 21.57 25.51
N TYR A 230 -1.21 22.55 24.61
CA TYR A 230 -0.36 22.67 23.42
C TYR A 230 1.11 22.81 23.79
N ASP A 231 1.45 23.77 24.66
CA ASP A 231 2.84 24.02 25.03
C ASP A 231 3.47 22.84 25.80
N GLU A 232 2.66 22.06 26.51
CA GLU A 232 3.09 20.87 27.25
C GLU A 232 3.36 19.66 26.35
N LEU A 233 2.70 19.56 25.19
CA LEU A 233 2.73 18.39 24.31
C LEU A 233 3.24 18.70 22.88
N SER A 234 3.60 19.96 22.55
CA SER A 234 3.96 20.42 21.19
C SER A 234 5.19 19.74 20.57
N HIS A 235 5.90 18.92 21.33
CA HIS A 235 7.05 18.14 20.85
C HIS A 235 6.69 16.71 20.42
N ASP A 236 5.45 16.27 20.63
CA ASP A 236 4.99 14.95 20.19
C ASP A 236 4.35 15.01 18.79
N THR A 237 5.07 14.50 17.80
CA THR A 237 4.64 14.41 16.38
C THR A 237 3.54 13.37 16.14
N THR A 238 3.17 12.58 17.15
CA THR A 238 2.15 11.53 17.03
C THR A 238 0.75 11.98 17.44
N LEU A 239 0.63 13.18 18.00
CA LEU A 239 -0.61 13.79 18.46
C LEU A 239 -1.21 14.72 17.40
N ASP A 240 -2.54 14.71 17.30
CA ASP A 240 -3.31 15.44 16.30
C ASP A 240 -3.62 16.87 16.80
N TRP A 241 -2.80 17.83 16.39
CA TRP A 241 -2.92 19.24 16.78
C TRP A 241 -3.90 20.04 15.94
N ASP A 242 -4.69 19.39 15.09
CA ASP A 242 -5.68 20.05 14.25
C ASP A 242 -6.53 21.02 15.08
N GLN A 243 -6.76 22.21 14.52
CA GLN A 243 -7.55 23.27 15.14
C GLN A 243 -8.91 23.36 14.48
N SER A 244 -9.95 23.53 15.29
CA SER A 244 -11.32 23.72 14.81
C SER A 244 -11.98 24.94 15.46
N PRO A 245 -12.67 25.79 14.69
CA PRO A 245 -13.32 26.98 15.22
C PRO A 245 -14.59 26.64 16.00
N CYS A 246 -14.75 27.23 17.18
CA CYS A 246 -15.97 27.11 17.96
C CYS A 246 -17.14 27.85 17.29
N SER A 247 -18.29 27.20 17.11
CA SER A 247 -19.49 27.79 16.50
C SER A 247 -20.10 28.94 17.32
N TYR A 248 -19.80 29.07 18.62
CA TYR A 248 -20.28 30.17 19.46
C TYR A 248 -19.31 31.35 19.56
N CYS A 249 -18.03 31.10 19.82
CA CYS A 249 -17.05 32.17 20.06
C CYS A 249 -16.03 32.36 18.93
N SER A 250 -16.10 31.53 17.88
CA SER A 250 -15.19 31.54 16.72
C SER A 250 -13.70 31.34 17.04
N LYS A 251 -13.34 31.05 18.31
CA LYS A 251 -11.95 30.74 18.69
C LYS A 251 -11.52 29.39 18.12
N ALA A 252 -10.29 29.32 17.63
CA ALA A 252 -9.68 28.10 17.12
C ALA A 252 -9.22 27.23 18.30
N ASN A 253 -9.76 26.01 18.44
CA ASN A 253 -9.41 25.11 19.53
C ASN A 253 -8.69 23.88 18.99
N HIS A 254 -7.61 23.46 19.65
CA HIS A 254 -6.98 22.17 19.37
C HIS A 254 -7.96 21.05 19.69
N VAL A 255 -8.12 20.10 18.76
CA VAL A 255 -9.01 18.94 18.90
C VAL A 255 -8.71 18.16 20.18
N LEU A 256 -7.43 17.93 20.49
CA LEU A 256 -6.99 17.24 21.72
C LEU A 256 -7.42 17.95 23.01
N CYS A 257 -7.44 19.29 22.99
CA CYS A 257 -7.85 20.07 24.16
C CYS A 257 -9.35 20.01 24.41
N THR A 258 -10.13 19.27 23.60
CA THR A 258 -11.57 19.08 23.79
C THR A 258 -11.91 17.84 24.64
N HIS A 259 -10.94 16.95 24.89
CA HIS A 259 -11.12 15.64 25.56
C HIS A 259 -12.27 14.80 25.00
N ASN A 260 -12.62 15.04 23.74
CA ASN A 260 -13.57 14.21 23.02
C ASN A 260 -12.79 13.12 22.30
N TRP A 261 -12.62 12.00 23.00
CA TRP A 261 -12.03 10.78 22.45
C TRP A 261 -13.03 9.96 21.65
N ASP A 262 -14.31 10.32 21.77
CA ASP A 262 -15.38 9.78 20.96
C ASP A 262 -15.29 10.32 19.53
N ALA A 263 -15.14 9.40 18.61
CA ALA A 263 -14.96 9.70 17.21
C ALA A 263 -16.24 10.21 16.53
N GLU A 264 -17.43 9.90 17.07
CA GLU A 264 -18.69 10.51 16.62
C GLU A 264 -18.65 12.03 16.88
N LEU A 265 -18.17 12.46 18.05
CA LEU A 265 -17.91 13.87 18.32
C LEU A 265 -16.74 14.43 17.49
N LEU A 266 -15.63 13.72 17.32
CA LEU A 266 -14.51 14.18 16.48
C LEU A 266 -14.92 14.44 15.02
N SER A 267 -15.93 13.72 14.52
CA SER A 267 -16.51 13.95 13.19
C SER A 267 -17.33 15.24 13.13
N THR A 268 -17.97 15.64 14.23
CA THR A 268 -18.71 16.91 14.34
C THR A 268 -17.81 18.13 14.52
N ILE A 269 -16.56 17.93 14.97
CA ILE A 269 -15.60 19.02 15.21
C ILE A 269 -15.19 19.73 13.90
N ASN A 270 -15.29 19.05 12.75
CA ASN A 270 -15.07 19.63 11.42
C ASN A 270 -16.36 20.03 10.70
N THR A 271 -17.52 20.01 11.37
CA THR A 271 -18.81 20.45 10.84
C THR A 271 -19.35 21.63 11.65
N ASP A 272 -20.26 22.41 11.05
CA ASP A 272 -20.99 23.47 11.75
C ASP A 272 -21.70 22.89 12.99
N GLY A 273 -21.20 23.19 14.20
CA GLY A 273 -21.76 22.68 15.46
C GLY A 273 -20.79 22.50 16.62
N PHE A 274 -19.47 22.56 16.40
CA PHE A 274 -18.49 22.42 17.48
C PHE A 274 -18.61 23.54 18.53
N ILE A 275 -18.76 23.18 19.80
CA ILE A 275 -18.78 24.13 20.92
C ILE A 275 -17.56 23.88 21.80
N CYS A 276 -16.71 24.89 22.00
CA CYS A 276 -15.53 24.73 22.85
C CYS A 276 -15.90 24.53 24.33
N ILE A 277 -14.94 24.04 25.12
CA ILE A 277 -15.11 23.80 26.56
C ILE A 277 -15.58 25.06 27.30
N ASP A 278 -15.01 26.21 26.95
CA ASP A 278 -15.37 27.48 27.58
C ASP A 278 -16.82 27.90 27.28
N CYS A 279 -17.35 27.59 26.09
CA CYS A 279 -18.71 27.93 25.69
C CYS A 279 -19.74 26.87 26.12
N SER A 280 -19.34 25.61 26.23
CA SER A 280 -20.21 24.50 26.66
C SER A 280 -20.44 24.46 28.17
N GLY A 281 -19.61 25.17 28.95
CA GLY A 281 -19.67 25.13 30.41
C GLY A 281 -19.14 23.82 31.02
N THR A 282 -18.46 22.99 30.22
CA THR A 282 -17.90 21.71 30.66
C THR A 282 -16.84 21.95 31.74
N THR A 283 -16.93 21.22 32.86
CA THR A 283 -15.99 21.32 33.97
C THR A 283 -14.78 20.39 33.78
N ILE A 284 -13.71 20.61 34.55
CA ILE A 284 -12.54 19.70 34.52
C ILE A 284 -12.95 18.28 34.94
N ASP A 285 -13.82 18.15 35.93
CA ASP A 285 -14.29 16.85 36.41
C ASP A 285 -15.06 16.09 35.33
N ASP A 286 -15.82 16.80 34.48
CA ASP A 286 -16.50 16.20 33.32
C ASP A 286 -15.49 15.67 32.29
N LEU A 287 -14.40 16.41 32.03
CA LEU A 287 -13.35 16.00 31.10
C LEU A 287 -12.59 14.78 31.63
N ILE A 288 -12.23 14.76 32.92
CA ILE A 288 -11.61 13.60 33.57
C ILE A 288 -12.56 12.40 33.53
N GLY A 289 -13.86 12.61 33.73
CA GLY A 289 -14.88 11.56 33.60
C GLY A 289 -14.92 10.95 32.20
N LYS A 290 -14.84 11.78 31.14
CA LYS A 290 -14.74 11.33 29.75
C LYS A 290 -13.46 10.55 29.46
N ASP A 291 -12.31 11.04 29.96
CA ASP A 291 -11.03 10.35 29.82
C ASP A 291 -11.10 8.95 30.44
N ARG A 292 -11.66 8.86 31.66
CA ARG A 292 -11.83 7.60 32.38
C ARG A 292 -12.72 6.60 31.64
N GLN A 293 -13.88 7.06 31.16
CA GLN A 293 -14.78 6.20 30.38
C GLN A 293 -14.11 5.71 29.09
N CYS A 294 -13.31 6.56 28.43
CA CYS A 294 -12.54 6.15 27.27
C CYS A 294 -11.49 5.08 27.63
N ILE A 295 -10.78 5.24 28.74
CA ILE A 295 -9.80 4.25 29.23
C ILE A 295 -10.47 2.90 29.54
N GLU A 296 -11.64 2.92 30.19
CA GLU A 296 -12.41 1.70 30.51
C GLU A 296 -12.84 0.96 29.23
N ASN A 297 -13.32 1.67 28.22
CA ASN A 297 -13.65 1.08 26.91
C ASN A 297 -12.42 0.51 26.19
N LEU A 298 -11.27 1.21 26.27
CA LEU A 298 -10.02 0.74 25.68
C LEU A 298 -9.46 -0.50 26.40
N GLU A 299 -9.71 -0.66 27.70
CA GLU A 299 -9.35 -1.85 28.47
C GLU A 299 -10.14 -3.08 28.05
N GLU A 300 -11.43 -2.92 27.80
CA GLU A 300 -12.27 -4.01 27.27
C GLU A 300 -11.76 -4.47 25.90
N GLN A 301 -11.49 -3.52 24.99
CA GLN A 301 -10.90 -3.82 23.69
C GLN A 301 -9.49 -4.43 23.78
N GLU A 302 -8.66 -3.96 24.71
CA GLU A 302 -7.32 -4.53 24.94
C GLU A 302 -7.41 -6.03 25.28
N ASN A 303 -8.37 -6.41 26.13
CA ASN A 303 -8.58 -7.80 26.51
C ASN A 303 -9.06 -8.67 25.33
N GLU A 304 -10.02 -8.19 24.53
CA GLU A 304 -10.49 -8.90 23.33
C GLU A 304 -9.34 -9.19 22.35
N PHE A 305 -8.51 -8.18 22.06
CA PHE A 305 -7.37 -8.32 21.17
C PHE A 305 -6.28 -9.23 21.75
N MET A 306 -6.10 -9.24 23.08
CA MET A 306 -5.16 -10.14 23.75
C MET A 306 -5.60 -11.61 23.66
N GLU A 307 -6.89 -11.90 23.87
CA GLU A 307 -7.43 -13.26 23.74
C GLU A 307 -7.28 -13.80 22.31
N LEU A 308 -7.62 -12.98 21.30
CA LEU A 308 -7.41 -13.33 19.90
C LEU A 308 -5.94 -13.64 19.59
N ALA A 309 -5.01 -12.81 20.09
CA ALA A 309 -3.58 -13.03 19.88
C ALA A 309 -3.10 -14.35 20.49
N MET A 310 -3.56 -14.68 21.69
CA MET A 310 -3.20 -15.95 22.33
C MET A 310 -3.74 -17.16 21.57
N HIS A 311 -4.97 -17.08 21.05
CA HIS A 311 -5.59 -18.15 20.27
C HIS A 311 -4.80 -18.46 19.00
N TYR A 312 -4.53 -17.45 18.17
CA TYR A 312 -3.85 -17.64 16.89
C TYR A 312 -2.36 -17.97 17.03
N ASP A 313 -1.69 -17.53 18.09
CA ASP A 313 -0.32 -17.97 18.42
C ASP A 313 -0.27 -19.47 18.72
N GLY A 314 -1.31 -20.01 19.39
CA GLY A 314 -1.46 -21.43 19.64
C GLY A 314 -1.62 -22.26 18.36
N GLU A 315 -2.51 -21.83 17.46
CA GLU A 315 -2.75 -22.50 16.18
C GLU A 315 -1.50 -22.51 15.28
N TRP A 316 -0.82 -21.36 15.17
CA TRP A 316 0.40 -21.25 14.36
C TRP A 316 1.53 -22.18 14.85
N LYS A 317 1.70 -22.32 16.17
CA LYS A 317 2.70 -23.23 16.77
C LYS A 317 2.40 -24.70 16.48
N LEU A 318 1.12 -25.08 16.48
CA LEU A 318 0.68 -26.43 16.19
C LEU A 318 0.97 -26.81 14.73
N LEU A 319 0.64 -25.90 13.80
CA LEU A 319 0.82 -26.12 12.37
C LEU A 319 2.31 -26.15 11.96
N SER A 320 3.15 -25.31 12.58
CA SER A 320 4.58 -25.21 12.27
C SER A 320 5.45 -26.38 12.79
N THR A 321 4.98 -27.17 13.75
CA THR A 321 5.75 -28.28 14.34
C THR A 321 5.69 -29.59 13.53
N HIS A 322 4.80 -29.69 12.54
CA HIS A 322 4.58 -30.91 11.75
C HIS A 322 5.46 -31.07 10.48
N GLU A 323 6.33 -30.10 10.15
CA GLU A 323 7.27 -30.19 9.00
C GLU A 323 8.59 -30.94 9.37
N SER A 324 8.88 -32.07 8.72
CA SER A 324 9.88 -33.06 9.16
C SER A 324 11.36 -32.85 8.72
N ARG A 325 12.24 -32.66 9.72
CA ARG A 325 13.63 -33.13 10.01
C ARG A 325 14.76 -33.40 8.99
N THR A 326 14.61 -33.48 7.66
CA THR A 326 15.80 -33.62 6.74
C THR A 326 15.82 -32.56 5.64
N THR A 327 14.66 -32.24 5.08
CA THR A 327 14.41 -31.06 4.24
C THR A 327 14.60 -29.75 5.03
N SER A 328 14.54 -29.83 6.37
CA SER A 328 14.65 -28.66 7.26
C SER A 328 16.01 -27.97 7.22
N ARG A 329 17.14 -28.63 6.95
CA ARG A 329 18.46 -27.98 7.07
C ARG A 329 18.73 -26.97 5.97
N LEU A 330 18.57 -27.36 4.70
CA LEU A 330 18.78 -26.44 3.57
C LEU A 330 17.70 -25.34 3.51
N VAL A 331 16.47 -25.67 3.92
CA VAL A 331 15.40 -24.68 4.07
C VAL A 331 15.72 -23.71 5.21
N GLU A 332 16.24 -24.19 6.33
CA GLU A 332 16.69 -23.34 7.43
C GLU A 332 17.91 -22.50 7.03
N GLU A 333 18.88 -23.07 6.32
CA GLU A 333 20.01 -22.32 5.75
C GLU A 333 19.52 -21.23 4.78
N LEU A 334 18.53 -21.52 3.94
CA LEU A 334 17.89 -20.53 3.06
C LEU A 334 17.17 -19.43 3.88
N LYS A 335 16.44 -19.79 4.94
CA LYS A 335 15.80 -18.84 5.86
C LYS A 335 16.84 -17.95 6.53
N GLN A 336 17.94 -18.51 7.03
CA GLN A 336 19.05 -17.77 7.64
C GLN A 336 19.74 -16.85 6.62
N MET A 337 19.90 -17.28 5.37
CA MET A 337 20.47 -16.43 4.31
C MET A 337 19.55 -15.28 3.91
N ARG A 338 18.22 -15.48 3.91
CA ARG A 338 17.26 -14.38 3.73
C ARG A 338 17.41 -13.34 4.85
N ILE A 339 17.48 -13.79 6.10
CA ILE A 339 17.69 -12.92 7.27
C ILE A 339 19.03 -12.17 7.15
N ALA A 340 20.11 -12.87 6.79
CA ALA A 340 21.43 -12.27 6.58
C ALA A 340 21.47 -11.26 5.42
N SER A 341 20.54 -11.38 4.46
CA SER A 341 20.31 -10.41 3.38
C SER A 341 19.44 -9.22 3.81
N GLY A 342 19.11 -9.12 5.10
CA GLY A 342 18.21 -8.10 5.66
C GLY A 342 16.74 -8.34 5.30
N VAL A 343 16.37 -9.56 4.90
CA VAL A 343 14.99 -9.97 4.62
C VAL A 343 14.52 -10.85 5.75
N TYR A 344 13.86 -10.23 6.70
CA TYR A 344 13.33 -10.93 7.86
C TYR A 344 12.02 -11.62 7.47
N PRO A 345 11.78 -12.86 7.93
CA PRO A 345 10.45 -13.45 7.85
C PRO A 345 9.48 -12.51 8.54
N ARG A 346 8.64 -11.84 7.75
CA ARG A 346 7.53 -11.07 8.27
C ARG A 346 6.46 -12.10 8.54
N TYR A 347 6.11 -12.32 9.80
CA TYR A 347 5.07 -13.27 10.19
C TYR A 347 3.79 -13.16 9.34
N TYR A 348 3.51 -11.98 8.79
CA TYR A 348 2.22 -11.62 8.19
C TYR A 348 2.23 -11.34 6.70
N TYR A 349 3.39 -11.44 6.08
CA TYR A 349 3.54 -11.35 4.63
C TYR A 349 4.53 -12.44 4.26
N ASP A 350 4.02 -13.64 3.94
CA ASP A 350 4.79 -14.61 3.11
C ASP A 350 5.25 -13.96 1.81
N ASP A 351 4.53 -12.91 1.44
CA ASP A 351 4.82 -12.04 0.34
C ASP A 351 6.02 -11.11 0.62
N LEU A 352 7.16 -11.53 0.08
CA LEU A 352 8.28 -10.66 -0.28
C LEU A 352 7.76 -9.30 -0.79
N VAL A 353 8.09 -8.20 -0.10
CA VAL A 353 7.75 -6.84 -0.55
C VAL A 353 8.84 -6.29 -1.47
N GLY A 354 8.57 -5.22 -2.21
CA GLY A 354 9.51 -4.66 -3.19
C GLY A 354 10.92 -4.37 -2.65
N ALA A 355 11.02 -3.83 -1.43
CA ALA A 355 12.31 -3.59 -0.79
C ALA A 355 13.06 -4.90 -0.48
N ASP A 356 12.34 -5.94 -0.04
CA ASP A 356 12.92 -7.23 0.27
C ASP A 356 13.33 -7.95 -1.02
N ALA A 357 12.51 -7.89 -2.07
CA ALA A 357 12.84 -8.42 -3.40
C ALA A 357 14.12 -7.80 -3.95
N ARG A 358 14.25 -6.48 -3.86
CA ARG A 358 15.46 -5.77 -4.28
C ARG A 358 16.69 -6.23 -3.51
N ARG A 359 16.59 -6.39 -2.18
CA ARG A 359 17.70 -6.90 -1.35
C ARG A 359 18.11 -8.32 -1.75
N LEU A 360 17.17 -9.25 -1.95
CA LEU A 360 17.50 -10.62 -2.35
C LEU A 360 18.19 -10.67 -3.72
N THR A 361 17.80 -9.79 -4.63
CA THR A 361 18.38 -9.74 -5.99
C THR A 361 19.77 -9.10 -6.06
N MET A 362 20.23 -8.43 -4.99
CA MET A 362 21.57 -7.82 -4.98
C MET A 362 22.65 -8.86 -5.29
N PRO A 363 23.68 -8.54 -6.09
CA PRO A 363 24.67 -9.51 -6.57
C PRO A 363 25.28 -10.38 -5.45
N GLU A 364 25.63 -9.78 -4.32
CA GLU A 364 26.19 -10.45 -3.16
C GLU A 364 25.21 -11.41 -2.47
N ASN A 365 23.92 -11.05 -2.41
CA ASN A 365 22.88 -11.87 -1.79
C ASN A 365 22.43 -12.98 -2.75
N ALA A 366 22.31 -12.68 -4.04
CA ALA A 366 22.06 -13.67 -5.08
C ALA A 366 23.14 -14.76 -5.10
N ALA A 367 24.41 -14.37 -5.01
CA ALA A 367 25.53 -15.31 -4.93
C ALA A 367 25.46 -16.21 -3.69
N ARG A 368 25.05 -15.67 -2.53
CA ARG A 368 24.85 -16.45 -1.30
C ARG A 368 23.70 -17.44 -1.45
N LEU A 369 22.51 -16.97 -1.85
CA LEU A 369 21.29 -17.78 -1.95
C LEU A 369 21.45 -18.94 -2.94
N TRP A 370 21.90 -18.65 -4.15
CA TRP A 370 22.10 -19.67 -5.18
C TRP A 370 23.37 -20.49 -4.96
N GLY A 371 24.27 -20.04 -4.07
CA GLY A 371 25.44 -20.80 -3.62
C GLY A 371 25.10 -22.13 -2.95
N LEU A 372 23.87 -22.29 -2.46
CA LEU A 372 23.35 -23.53 -1.90
C LEU A 372 23.06 -24.61 -2.97
N VAL A 373 22.94 -24.23 -4.24
CA VAL A 373 22.68 -25.16 -5.34
C VAL A 373 23.98 -25.83 -5.76
N GLU A 374 24.02 -27.17 -5.71
CA GLU A 374 25.21 -27.96 -6.03
C GLU A 374 25.59 -27.87 -7.52
N ASP A 375 24.60 -27.97 -8.41
CA ASP A 375 24.79 -27.87 -9.87
C ASP A 375 25.33 -26.47 -10.23
N GLU A 376 26.58 -26.44 -10.71
CA GLU A 376 27.29 -25.21 -11.05
C GLU A 376 26.61 -24.42 -12.16
N GLN A 377 26.07 -25.10 -13.16
CA GLN A 377 25.44 -24.46 -14.29
C GLN A 377 24.13 -23.80 -13.85
N VAL A 378 23.28 -24.52 -13.12
CA VAL A 378 22.01 -24.00 -12.57
C VAL A 378 22.28 -22.87 -11.58
N ARG A 379 23.28 -23.01 -10.70
CA ARG A 379 23.73 -21.97 -9.77
C ARG A 379 24.09 -20.68 -10.51
N ASN A 380 24.96 -20.78 -11.52
CA ASN A 380 25.41 -19.61 -12.28
C ASN A 380 24.27 -18.91 -13.05
N PHE A 381 23.31 -19.68 -13.57
CA PHE A 381 22.11 -19.11 -14.18
C PHE A 381 21.20 -18.42 -13.16
N GLY A 382 21.00 -19.03 -11.99
CA GLY A 382 20.21 -18.44 -10.90
C GLY A 382 20.79 -17.11 -10.39
N ILE A 383 22.11 -17.06 -10.18
CA ILE A 383 22.83 -15.83 -9.82
C ILE A 383 22.62 -14.76 -10.90
N SER A 384 22.79 -15.13 -12.17
CA SER A 384 22.61 -14.22 -13.31
C SER A 384 21.17 -13.72 -13.44
N LEU A 385 20.19 -14.57 -13.12
CA LEU A 385 18.77 -14.22 -13.16
C LEU A 385 18.46 -13.15 -12.10
N PHE A 386 18.92 -13.37 -10.87
CA PHE A 386 18.72 -12.41 -9.78
C PHE A 386 19.48 -11.10 -10.04
N GLY A 387 20.71 -11.18 -10.58
CA GLY A 387 21.45 -9.99 -11.03
C GLY A 387 20.69 -9.19 -12.09
N THR A 388 20.08 -9.86 -13.07
CA THR A 388 19.25 -9.21 -14.11
C THR A 388 18.02 -8.52 -13.50
N LEU A 389 17.36 -9.15 -12.52
CA LEU A 389 16.24 -8.53 -11.80
C LEU A 389 16.68 -7.29 -11.01
N TYR A 390 17.86 -7.32 -10.39
CA TYR A 390 18.41 -6.16 -9.69
C TYR A 390 18.73 -4.99 -10.63
N GLU A 391 19.32 -5.29 -11.80
CA GLU A 391 19.56 -4.30 -12.85
C GLU A 391 18.24 -3.66 -13.31
N LEU A 392 17.17 -4.47 -13.50
CA LEU A 392 15.84 -3.97 -13.83
C LEU A 392 15.25 -3.09 -12.72
N PHE A 393 15.37 -3.48 -11.45
CA PHE A 393 14.95 -2.64 -10.31
C PHE A 393 15.63 -1.28 -10.34
N ASN A 394 16.94 -1.21 -10.60
CA ASN A 394 17.67 0.05 -10.64
C ASN A 394 17.28 0.90 -11.85
N LEU A 395 17.23 0.28 -13.04
CA LEU A 395 16.92 0.98 -14.29
C LEU A 395 15.53 1.63 -14.26
N LEU A 396 14.54 0.94 -13.70
CA LEU A 396 13.15 1.39 -13.69
C LEU A 396 12.82 2.32 -12.51
N THR A 397 13.79 2.62 -11.63
CA THR A 397 13.61 3.61 -10.55
C THR A 397 13.95 5.05 -10.96
N THR A 398 14.53 5.26 -12.15
CA THR A 398 14.81 6.61 -12.66
C THR A 398 13.53 7.30 -13.13
N GLU A 399 13.48 8.63 -12.99
CA GLU A 399 12.30 9.43 -13.33
C GLU A 399 12.03 9.43 -14.83
N PHE A 400 13.08 9.61 -15.64
CA PHE A 400 13.04 9.46 -17.09
C PHE A 400 14.05 8.42 -17.54
N GLN A 401 13.76 7.76 -18.67
CA GLN A 401 14.69 6.83 -19.30
C GLN A 401 15.28 7.44 -20.59
N SER A 402 16.62 7.47 -20.65
CA SER A 402 17.37 7.83 -21.87
C SER A 402 17.15 6.79 -22.99
N ALA A 403 17.55 7.13 -24.22
CA ALA A 403 17.46 6.20 -25.34
C ALA A 403 18.29 4.92 -25.08
N GLU A 404 19.48 5.07 -24.50
CA GLU A 404 20.37 3.97 -24.11
C GLU A 404 19.73 3.09 -23.04
N GLN A 405 19.09 3.72 -22.04
CA GLN A 405 18.36 2.99 -20.99
C GLN A 405 17.17 2.20 -21.54
N LYS A 406 16.45 2.73 -22.53
CA LYS A 406 15.34 2.00 -23.19
C LYS A 406 15.85 0.78 -23.97
N VAL A 407 17.00 0.90 -24.63
CA VAL A 407 17.66 -0.22 -25.32
C VAL A 407 18.16 -1.26 -24.31
N GLN A 408 18.84 -0.81 -23.25
CA GLN A 408 19.31 -1.65 -22.16
C GLN A 408 18.16 -2.44 -21.52
N PHE A 409 17.02 -1.80 -21.25
CA PHE A 409 15.82 -2.47 -20.75
C PHE A 409 15.41 -3.65 -21.64
N GLY A 410 15.41 -3.45 -22.96
CA GLY A 410 15.06 -4.49 -23.90
C GLY A 410 15.97 -5.72 -23.81
N TYR A 411 17.28 -5.50 -23.72
CA TYR A 411 18.26 -6.57 -23.53
C TYR A 411 18.13 -7.27 -22.18
N LEU A 412 17.80 -6.56 -21.10
CA LEU A 412 17.58 -7.16 -19.79
C LEU A 412 16.35 -8.09 -19.77
N VAL A 413 15.25 -7.69 -20.41
CA VAL A 413 14.05 -8.54 -20.52
C VAL A 413 14.34 -9.80 -21.35
N GLU A 414 15.09 -9.68 -22.44
CA GLU A 414 15.52 -10.82 -23.26
C GLU A 414 16.46 -11.75 -22.49
N ARG A 415 17.48 -11.20 -21.82
CA ARG A 415 18.40 -11.98 -20.97
C ARG A 415 17.64 -12.74 -19.88
N MET A 416 16.67 -12.09 -19.24
CA MET A 416 15.82 -12.73 -18.23
C MET A 416 15.03 -13.91 -18.82
N GLN A 417 14.48 -13.77 -20.03
CA GLN A 417 13.79 -14.87 -20.73
C GLN A 417 14.72 -16.04 -21.02
N GLN A 418 15.93 -15.80 -21.51
CA GLN A 418 16.91 -16.85 -21.80
C GLN A 418 17.32 -17.61 -20.53
N LEU A 419 17.62 -16.89 -19.45
CA LEU A 419 17.98 -17.47 -18.16
C LEU A 419 16.82 -18.31 -17.59
N TRP A 420 15.59 -17.78 -17.64
CA TRP A 420 14.42 -18.51 -17.14
C TRP A 420 14.11 -19.76 -17.96
N ALA A 421 14.19 -19.67 -19.28
CA ALA A 421 14.01 -20.81 -20.17
C ALA A 421 15.03 -21.92 -19.91
N THR A 422 16.23 -21.55 -19.44
CA THR A 422 17.28 -22.53 -19.13
C THR A 422 17.03 -23.22 -17.79
N ILE A 423 16.59 -22.48 -16.77
CA ILE A 423 16.32 -23.04 -15.44
C ILE A 423 15.01 -23.85 -15.43
N ASN A 424 14.01 -23.43 -16.20
CA ASN A 424 12.68 -24.05 -16.27
C ASN A 424 12.07 -24.02 -17.70
N PRO A 425 12.50 -24.91 -18.61
CA PRO A 425 12.17 -24.85 -20.04
C PRO A 425 10.73 -25.19 -20.41
N THR A 426 10.01 -25.90 -19.54
CA THR A 426 8.62 -26.34 -19.76
C THR A 426 7.60 -25.31 -19.32
N GLU A 427 8.05 -24.26 -18.63
CA GLU A 427 7.18 -23.25 -18.06
C GLU A 427 6.63 -22.29 -19.13
N THR A 428 5.37 -21.89 -18.95
CA THR A 428 4.76 -20.82 -19.75
C THR A 428 5.14 -19.45 -19.18
N VAL A 429 5.18 -18.44 -20.05
CA VAL A 429 5.49 -17.07 -19.64
C VAL A 429 4.44 -16.57 -18.65
N PRO A 430 4.82 -16.15 -17.44
CA PRO A 430 3.87 -15.59 -16.49
C PRO A 430 3.45 -14.18 -16.90
N LEU A 431 2.23 -13.77 -16.51
CA LEU A 431 1.69 -12.45 -16.82
C LEU A 431 2.61 -11.30 -16.41
N LYS A 432 3.24 -11.41 -15.23
CA LYS A 432 4.19 -10.41 -14.75
C LYS A 432 5.38 -10.22 -15.70
N MET A 433 5.91 -11.31 -16.26
CA MET A 433 7.04 -11.24 -17.19
C MET A 433 6.61 -10.67 -18.54
N HIS A 434 5.44 -11.08 -19.04
CA HIS A 434 4.87 -10.49 -20.25
C HIS A 434 4.58 -8.98 -20.07
N ALA A 435 4.08 -8.55 -18.92
CA ALA A 435 3.77 -7.14 -18.66
C ALA A 435 4.99 -6.20 -18.83
N LEU A 436 6.21 -6.71 -18.67
CA LEU A 436 7.43 -5.93 -18.92
C LEU A 436 7.56 -5.52 -20.40
N THR A 437 7.01 -6.26 -21.36
CA THR A 437 7.08 -5.83 -22.77
C THR A 437 6.27 -4.57 -23.04
N HIS A 438 5.19 -4.35 -22.28
CA HIS A 438 4.39 -3.12 -22.35
C HIS A 438 5.11 -1.91 -21.75
N LEU A 439 6.06 -2.11 -20.84
CA LEU A 439 6.90 -1.01 -20.33
C LEU A 439 7.75 -0.38 -21.43
N ARG A 440 8.21 -1.15 -22.42
CA ARG A 440 9.03 -0.62 -23.53
C ARG A 440 8.27 0.42 -24.35
N GLU A 441 7.01 0.12 -24.64
CA GLU A 441 6.14 1.00 -25.41
C GLU A 441 5.72 2.21 -24.58
N MET A 442 5.43 2.01 -23.29
CA MET A 442 5.14 3.10 -22.36
C MET A 442 6.32 4.05 -22.20
N MET A 443 7.55 3.55 -22.01
CA MET A 443 8.76 4.40 -21.97
C MET A 443 9.01 5.13 -23.28
N SER A 444 8.65 4.53 -24.42
CA SER A 444 8.75 5.19 -25.72
C SER A 444 7.76 6.35 -25.86
N ARG A 445 6.52 6.16 -25.38
CA ARG A 445 5.43 7.14 -25.49
C ARG A 445 5.48 8.25 -24.43
N GLU A 446 5.74 7.87 -23.18
CA GLU A 446 5.66 8.76 -22.01
C GLU A 446 7.04 9.27 -21.54
N GLY A 447 8.14 8.69 -22.05
CA GLY A 447 9.50 9.02 -21.60
C GLY A 447 9.89 8.37 -20.26
N HIS A 448 8.94 7.76 -19.55
CA HIS A 448 9.16 7.12 -18.26
C HIS A 448 8.40 5.78 -18.14
N ALA A 449 8.75 4.96 -17.14
CA ALA A 449 8.15 3.64 -16.91
C ALA A 449 6.83 3.64 -16.09
N GLY A 450 6.40 4.78 -15.55
CA GLY A 450 5.10 4.91 -14.87
C GLY A 450 5.16 4.80 -13.34
N ARG A 451 6.21 5.38 -12.73
CA ARG A 451 6.52 5.31 -11.29
C ARG A 451 5.41 5.84 -10.37
N GLU A 452 4.57 6.75 -10.87
CA GLU A 452 3.51 7.43 -10.11
C GLU A 452 2.54 6.46 -9.43
N ILE A 453 2.32 5.28 -10.01
CA ILE A 453 1.21 4.39 -9.67
C ILE A 453 1.49 3.45 -8.50
N GLU A 454 2.76 3.26 -8.14
CA GLU A 454 3.15 2.30 -7.10
C GLU A 454 3.23 2.91 -5.70
N THR A 455 2.85 4.17 -5.58
CA THR A 455 2.89 4.91 -4.31
C THR A 455 1.62 4.73 -3.48
N ILE A 456 0.66 3.96 -4.00
CA ILE A 456 -0.53 3.48 -3.27
C ILE A 456 -0.17 2.65 -2.02
N GLU A 457 0.97 1.95 -2.00
CA GLU A 457 1.41 1.22 -0.80
C GLU A 457 1.77 2.15 0.37
N HIS A 458 2.24 3.37 0.07
CA HIS A 458 2.42 4.39 1.11
C HIS A 458 1.07 4.88 1.63
N VAL A 459 0.05 4.97 0.76
CA VAL A 459 -1.33 5.28 1.17
C VAL A 459 -1.88 4.17 2.08
N HIS A 460 -1.70 2.89 1.73
CA HIS A 460 -2.07 1.77 2.60
C HIS A 460 -1.41 1.85 3.97
N ARG A 461 -0.12 2.22 4.04
CA ARG A 461 0.56 2.42 5.34
C ARG A 461 -0.08 3.55 6.15
N CYS A 462 -0.42 4.67 5.53
CA CYS A 462 -1.14 5.75 6.19
C CYS A 462 -2.50 5.29 6.71
N LEU A 463 -3.26 4.56 5.89
CA LEU A 463 -4.56 4.00 6.29
C LEU A 463 -4.43 3.00 7.44
N ASN A 464 -3.41 2.13 7.45
CA ASN A 464 -3.14 1.18 8.53
C ASN A 464 -2.76 1.87 9.85
N ILE A 465 -2.27 3.10 9.82
CA ILE A 465 -2.03 3.91 11.04
C ILE A 465 -3.34 4.55 11.50
N LEU A 466 -4.15 5.05 10.58
CA LEU A 466 -5.43 5.70 10.90
C LEU A 466 -6.49 4.70 11.36
N TRP A 467 -6.48 3.46 10.84
CA TRP A 467 -7.50 2.47 11.11
C TRP A 467 -7.59 2.07 12.58
N PRO A 468 -6.49 1.69 13.27
CA PRO A 468 -6.51 1.42 14.70
C PRO A 468 -6.73 2.69 15.53
N LYS A 469 -6.23 3.85 15.06
CA LYS A 469 -6.44 5.14 15.75
C LYS A 469 -7.92 5.48 15.94
N TYR A 470 -8.76 5.06 15.00
CA TYR A 470 -10.21 5.26 15.05
C TYR A 470 -10.98 3.95 15.31
N ALA A 471 -10.33 2.94 15.91
CA ALA A 471 -10.97 1.67 16.23
C ALA A 471 -12.12 1.80 17.25
N SER A 472 -12.11 2.85 18.07
CA SER A 472 -13.20 3.19 18.99
C SER A 472 -14.50 3.64 18.30
N VAL A 473 -14.49 3.95 17.00
CA VAL A 473 -15.72 4.28 16.25
C VAL A 473 -16.50 3.00 15.98
N THR A 474 -17.59 2.75 16.71
CA THR A 474 -18.40 1.53 16.54
C THR A 474 -19.08 1.47 15.16
N PRO A 475 -19.70 2.55 14.63
CA PRO A 475 -20.25 2.53 13.28
C PRO A 475 -19.14 2.57 12.23
N LEU A 476 -19.01 1.50 11.45
CA LEU A 476 -18.00 1.39 10.39
C LEU A 476 -18.10 2.53 9.35
N SER A 477 -19.32 2.94 8.98
CA SER A 477 -19.54 4.06 8.05
C SER A 477 -18.92 5.36 8.55
N HIS A 478 -19.06 5.65 9.84
CA HIS A 478 -18.49 6.84 10.46
C HIS A 478 -16.96 6.75 10.56
N ARG A 479 -16.44 5.56 10.88
CA ARG A 479 -14.99 5.31 10.89
C ARG A 479 -14.36 5.62 9.54
N LEU A 480 -14.96 5.09 8.48
CA LEU A 480 -14.51 5.30 7.10
C LEU A 480 -14.57 6.78 6.71
N PHE A 481 -15.66 7.48 7.05
CA PHE A 481 -15.80 8.91 6.77
C PHE A 481 -14.70 9.75 7.42
N ILE A 482 -14.38 9.50 8.69
CA ILE A 482 -13.33 10.22 9.42
C ILE A 482 -11.96 9.95 8.79
N ILE A 483 -11.65 8.70 8.46
CA ILE A 483 -10.39 8.32 7.81
C ILE A 483 -10.24 9.04 6.47
N VAL A 484 -11.27 9.03 5.62
CA VAL A 484 -11.25 9.70 4.31
C VAL A 484 -11.09 11.22 4.46
N SER A 485 -11.87 11.83 5.36
CA SER A 485 -11.83 13.28 5.59
C SER A 485 -10.46 13.74 6.09
N ARG A 486 -9.86 12.99 7.03
CA ARG A 486 -8.53 13.30 7.59
C ARG A 486 -7.40 13.03 6.61
N PHE A 487 -7.52 11.99 5.80
CA PHE A 487 -6.53 11.72 4.74
C PHE A 487 -6.52 12.86 3.72
N ASN A 488 -7.71 13.31 3.28
CA ASN A 488 -7.83 14.37 2.29
C ASN A 488 -7.51 15.77 2.86
N SER A 489 -7.81 16.06 4.13
CA SER A 489 -7.51 17.37 4.74
C SER A 489 -6.00 17.64 4.85
N ARG A 490 -5.21 16.60 5.14
CA ARG A 490 -3.74 16.68 5.14
C ARG A 490 -3.17 17.00 3.75
N ASN A 491 -3.87 16.61 2.69
CA ASN A 491 -3.42 16.73 1.31
C ASN A 491 -3.94 18.02 0.64
N SER A 492 -5.03 18.61 1.16
CA SER A 492 -5.53 19.92 0.73
C SER A 492 -4.75 21.11 1.29
N LEU A 493 -3.93 20.92 2.33
CA LEU A 493 -3.07 21.96 2.92
C LEU A 493 -1.70 22.09 2.23
N SER A 494 -1.38 21.18 1.30
CA SER A 494 -0.14 21.18 0.50
C SER A 494 -0.33 21.69 -0.94
N LEU A 495 -1.52 22.22 -1.26
CA LEU A 495 -1.82 22.99 -2.47
C LEU A 495 -2.01 24.46 -2.10
#